data_AF-A0A5S3PKL3-F1
#
_entry.id   AF-A0A5S3PKL3-F1
#
_cell.length_a   1.000
_cell.length_b   1.000
_cell.length_c   1.000
_cell.angle_alpha   90.00
_cell.angle_beta   90.00
_cell.angle_gamma   90.00
#
_symmetry.space_group_name_H-M   'P 1'
#
loop_
_entity.id
_entity.type
_entity.pdbx_description
1 polymer ?
#
loop_
_entity_poly.entity_id
_entity_poly.type
_entity_poly.pdbx_seq_one_letter_code
_entity_poly.pdbx_strand_id
1 'polypeptide(L)'
;MTTDSDTTPAETDASVVDPLAGHGAAQPYIDQLIALSNPEKAAQMRAYHKVDRPYLGLSNPEVNDLVKTWRTARDLPDRVALARALWTSDIFEARLAAAKLLTQARIAGDAEVWDLIVSWVPDFDSWAIADHACMAGQKRLVADPSRLDQVEGWTTSDHMWTRRAALVITLPWTKQNHPKADESAIRERVLGWAAQYVPDRAWFIQKAVAWWLRDLSKHDADRVRAFLAEHGAAMKPFAAKEAAKYLK
;
A
#
# COMPACT_ATOMS: atom_id res chain seq x y z
N MET A 1 63.66 -38.33 5.74
CA MET A 1 62.91 -39.31 4.94
C MET A 1 61.45 -39.15 5.31
N THR A 2 60.68 -38.68 4.33
CA THR A 2 59.20 -38.57 4.26
C THR A 2 58.46 -37.76 5.35
N THR A 3 58.25 -36.49 4.97
CA THR A 3 57.05 -35.69 5.19
C THR A 3 55.77 -36.46 4.89
N ASP A 4 54.72 -36.30 5.71
CA ASP A 4 53.36 -36.28 5.17
C ASP A 4 52.53 -35.22 5.90
N SER A 5 52.12 -34.27 5.08
CA SER A 5 51.16 -33.20 5.28
C SER A 5 49.75 -33.76 5.19
N ASP A 6 48.86 -33.39 6.12
CA ASP A 6 47.42 -33.50 5.84
C ASP A 6 46.62 -32.30 6.39
N THR A 7 46.51 -31.31 5.50
CA THR A 7 45.31 -30.62 5.05
C THR A 7 44.08 -30.55 5.97
N THR A 8 43.85 -29.34 6.48
CA THR A 8 42.55 -28.83 6.94
C THR A 8 41.52 -28.78 5.80
N PRO A 9 40.22 -29.04 6.04
CA PRO A 9 39.16 -28.36 5.32
C PRO A 9 38.60 -27.24 6.21
N ALA A 10 38.70 -26.02 5.69
CA ALA A 10 38.03 -24.86 6.22
C ALA A 10 36.51 -25.09 6.22
N GLU A 11 35.86 -25.00 7.38
CA GLU A 11 34.43 -24.75 7.44
C GLU A 11 34.19 -23.30 6.98
N THR A 12 33.75 -23.18 5.73
CA THR A 12 33.12 -21.98 5.21
C THR A 12 31.85 -21.71 6.01
N ASP A 13 31.96 -20.79 6.96
CA ASP A 13 30.83 -19.99 7.45
C ASP A 13 30.34 -19.13 6.27
N ALA A 14 29.43 -19.70 5.48
CA ALA A 14 28.65 -18.97 4.51
C ALA A 14 27.59 -18.18 5.28
N SER A 15 28.02 -17.11 5.97
CA SER A 15 27.12 -16.02 6.29
C SER A 15 26.55 -15.54 4.96
N VAL A 16 25.28 -15.85 4.69
CA VAL A 16 24.54 -15.26 3.58
C VAL A 16 24.42 -13.78 3.91
N VAL A 17 25.43 -13.02 3.52
CA VAL A 17 25.37 -11.57 3.46
C VAL A 17 24.27 -11.27 2.45
N ASP A 18 23.11 -10.82 2.96
CA ASP A 18 22.03 -10.32 2.14
C ASP A 18 22.62 -9.23 1.21
N PRO A 19 22.70 -9.47 -0.11
CA PRO A 19 23.28 -8.52 -1.05
C PRO A 19 22.53 -7.19 -1.07
N LEU A 20 21.37 -7.13 -0.40
CA LEU A 20 20.43 -6.02 -0.40
C LEU A 20 20.36 -5.26 0.93
N ALA A 21 21.20 -5.61 1.92
CA ALA A 21 21.32 -4.89 3.19
C ALA A 21 22.14 -3.59 3.04
N GLY A 22 21.57 -2.60 2.35
CA GLY A 22 22.13 -1.26 2.18
C GLY A 22 21.57 -0.55 0.95
N HIS A 23 21.57 0.79 0.93
CA HIS A 23 21.16 1.56 -0.26
C HIS A 23 21.93 1.15 -1.52
N GLY A 24 23.16 0.61 -1.35
CA GLY A 24 24.03 0.15 -2.41
C GLY A 24 23.40 -0.86 -3.37
N ALA A 25 22.42 -1.63 -2.91
CA ALA A 25 21.79 -2.64 -3.75
C ALA A 25 20.55 -2.15 -4.51
N ALA A 26 19.87 -1.13 -3.99
CA ALA A 26 18.83 -0.41 -4.73
C ALA A 26 19.42 0.66 -5.67
N GLN A 27 20.70 1.01 -5.52
CA GLN A 27 21.35 2.09 -6.26
C GLN A 27 21.14 1.99 -7.78
N PRO A 28 21.33 0.83 -8.45
CA PRO A 28 21.11 0.75 -9.90
C PRO A 28 19.67 1.06 -10.33
N TYR A 29 18.68 0.88 -9.45
CA TYR A 29 17.26 1.16 -9.73
C TYR A 29 16.90 2.60 -9.38
N ILE A 30 17.52 3.14 -8.33
CA ILE A 30 17.45 4.57 -8.01
C ILE A 30 18.07 5.38 -9.15
N ASP A 31 19.21 4.96 -9.69
CA ASP A 31 19.84 5.61 -10.85
C ASP A 31 18.94 5.60 -12.09
N GLN A 32 18.23 4.49 -12.32
CA GLN A 32 17.22 4.41 -13.40
C GLN A 32 16.05 5.37 -13.18
N LEU A 33 15.60 5.56 -11.94
CA LEU A 33 14.58 6.57 -11.63
C LEU A 33 15.13 7.99 -11.84
N ILE A 34 16.35 8.27 -11.36
CA ILE A 34 17.02 9.57 -11.50
C ILE A 34 17.24 9.93 -12.98
N ALA A 35 17.57 8.95 -13.82
CA ALA A 35 17.76 9.14 -15.25
C ALA A 35 16.48 9.63 -15.96
N LEU A 36 15.30 9.40 -15.38
CA LEU A 36 14.01 9.89 -15.86
C LEU A 36 13.52 11.14 -15.12
N SER A 37 14.37 11.78 -14.31
CA SER A 37 13.96 12.91 -13.49
C SER A 37 13.51 14.11 -14.33
N ASN A 38 12.47 14.77 -13.83
CA ASN A 38 11.94 16.01 -14.37
C ASN A 38 11.87 17.06 -13.24
N PRO A 39 12.82 18.01 -13.18
CA PRO A 39 12.91 18.98 -12.09
C PRO A 39 11.67 19.87 -11.94
N GLU A 40 11.02 20.25 -13.04
CA GLU A 40 9.81 21.08 -13.01
C GLU A 40 8.65 20.32 -12.36
N LYS A 41 8.41 19.07 -12.79
CA LYS A 41 7.40 18.20 -12.18
C LYS A 41 7.74 17.87 -10.74
N ALA A 42 9.02 17.64 -10.42
CA ALA A 42 9.47 17.39 -9.06
C ALA A 42 9.13 18.56 -8.12
N ALA A 43 9.36 19.80 -8.56
CA ALA A 43 8.99 20.99 -7.81
C ALA A 43 7.46 21.09 -7.59
N GLN A 44 6.67 20.80 -8.62
CA GLN A 44 5.21 20.77 -8.53
C GLN A 44 4.72 19.68 -7.56
N MET A 45 5.30 18.48 -7.61
CA MET A 45 4.96 17.37 -6.72
C MET A 45 5.29 17.71 -5.27
N ARG A 46 6.47 18.30 -5.00
CA ARG A 46 6.85 18.78 -3.67
C ARG A 46 5.85 19.80 -3.13
N ALA A 47 5.47 20.79 -3.94
CA ALA A 47 4.49 21.80 -3.57
C ALA A 47 3.09 21.23 -3.30
N TYR A 48 2.71 20.19 -4.07
CA TYR A 48 1.42 19.52 -3.93
C TYR A 48 1.34 18.62 -2.69
N HIS A 49 2.36 17.78 -2.46
CA HIS A 49 2.37 16.80 -1.37
C HIS A 49 2.74 17.39 -0.02
N LYS A 50 3.55 18.47 0.00
CA LYS A 50 3.94 19.21 1.22
C LYS A 50 4.63 18.33 2.28
N VAL A 51 5.41 17.35 1.82
CA VAL A 51 6.29 16.53 2.64
C VAL A 51 7.71 16.84 2.22
N ASP A 52 8.60 17.04 3.19
CA ASP A 52 10.02 17.23 2.92
C ASP A 52 10.67 15.88 2.60
N ARG A 53 10.85 15.61 1.32
CA ARG A 53 11.50 14.41 0.77
C ARG A 53 12.04 14.67 -0.64
N PRO A 54 12.90 13.79 -1.18
CA PRO A 54 13.27 13.85 -2.58
C PRO A 54 12.08 13.50 -3.50
N TYR A 55 11.90 14.29 -4.55
CA TYR A 55 10.98 14.04 -5.66
C TYR A 55 11.77 14.06 -6.96
N LEU A 56 11.49 13.10 -7.83
CA LEU A 56 12.13 12.98 -9.13
C LEU A 56 11.23 13.47 -10.27
N GLY A 57 9.92 13.61 -10.06
CA GLY A 57 9.00 14.16 -11.05
C GLY A 57 8.51 13.15 -12.09
N LEU A 58 8.62 11.84 -11.84
CA LEU A 58 8.17 10.80 -12.77
C LEU A 58 6.66 10.63 -12.67
N SER A 59 6.03 10.41 -13.81
CA SER A 59 4.64 9.98 -13.90
C SER A 59 4.46 8.52 -13.48
N ASN A 60 3.23 8.16 -13.09
CA ASN A 60 2.89 6.78 -12.77
C ASN A 60 3.20 5.78 -13.92
N PRO A 61 2.95 6.09 -15.21
CA PRO A 61 3.38 5.24 -16.32
C PRO A 61 4.89 4.98 -16.36
N GLU A 62 5.73 6.00 -16.20
CA GLU A 62 7.20 5.85 -16.20
C GLU A 62 7.66 4.93 -15.07
N VAL A 63 7.11 5.09 -13.86
CA VAL A 63 7.39 4.20 -12.73
C VAL A 63 6.90 2.77 -13.02
N ASN A 64 5.72 2.62 -13.63
CA ASN A 64 5.16 1.29 -13.95
C ASN A 64 6.04 0.53 -14.96
N ASP A 65 6.58 1.21 -15.97
CA ASP A 65 7.41 0.60 -17.01
C ASP A 65 8.74 0.07 -16.44
N LEU A 66 9.39 0.85 -15.57
CA LEU A 66 10.57 0.43 -14.83
C LEU A 66 10.27 -0.79 -13.95
N VAL A 67 9.24 -0.69 -13.10
CA VAL A 67 8.84 -1.77 -12.19
C VAL A 67 8.51 -3.06 -12.93
N LYS A 68 7.85 -2.97 -14.09
CA LYS A 68 7.54 -4.15 -14.93
C LYS A 68 8.82 -4.87 -15.34
N THR A 69 9.84 -4.12 -15.74
CA THR A 69 11.15 -4.67 -16.12
C THR A 69 11.83 -5.32 -14.92
N TRP A 70 11.92 -4.61 -13.80
CA TRP A 70 12.58 -5.10 -12.58
C TRP A 70 11.95 -6.37 -12.04
N ARG A 71 10.61 -6.41 -12.02
CA ARG A 71 9.83 -7.56 -11.55
C ARG A 71 10.02 -8.80 -12.43
N THR A 72 10.09 -8.62 -13.75
CA THR A 72 10.24 -9.75 -14.69
C THR A 72 11.61 -10.42 -14.55
N ALA A 73 12.64 -9.65 -14.19
CA ALA A 73 14.00 -10.12 -14.05
C ALA A 73 14.35 -10.66 -12.64
N ARG A 74 13.38 -10.78 -11.72
CA ARG A 74 13.60 -11.20 -10.32
C ARG A 74 12.56 -12.19 -9.85
N ASP A 75 12.93 -13.05 -8.92
CA ASP A 75 11.98 -13.88 -8.19
C ASP A 75 11.33 -13.08 -7.03
N LEU A 76 10.56 -13.74 -6.16
CA LEU A 76 9.84 -13.04 -5.10
C LEU A 76 10.78 -12.49 -4.00
N PRO A 77 11.72 -13.27 -3.42
CA PRO A 77 12.65 -12.76 -2.41
C PRO A 77 13.41 -11.50 -2.88
N ASP A 78 13.96 -11.51 -4.09
CA ASP A 78 14.69 -10.35 -4.62
C ASP A 78 13.79 -9.13 -4.80
N ARG A 79 12.52 -9.32 -5.17
CA ARG A 79 11.55 -8.22 -5.27
C ARG A 79 11.21 -7.63 -3.90
N VAL A 80 11.06 -8.47 -2.88
CA VAL A 80 10.75 -8.03 -1.51
C VAL A 80 11.90 -7.20 -0.95
N ALA A 81 13.12 -7.70 -1.09
CA ALA A 81 14.29 -6.99 -0.62
C ALA A 81 14.57 -5.70 -1.43
N LEU A 82 14.36 -5.70 -2.75
CA LEU A 82 14.38 -4.47 -3.55
C LEU A 82 13.30 -3.47 -3.11
N ALA A 83 12.07 -3.92 -2.86
CA ALA A 83 10.99 -3.05 -2.40
C ALA A 83 11.31 -2.44 -1.03
N ARG A 84 11.90 -3.21 -0.12
CA ARG A 84 12.40 -2.71 1.18
C ARG A 84 13.42 -1.60 0.99
N ALA A 85 14.46 -1.84 0.18
CA ALA A 85 15.53 -0.87 -0.05
C ALA A 85 15.04 0.41 -0.76
N LEU A 86 14.15 0.28 -1.76
CA LEU A 86 13.50 1.43 -2.41
C LEU A 86 12.66 2.24 -1.43
N TRP A 87 11.94 1.58 -0.51
CA TRP A 87 11.13 2.28 0.49
C TRP A 87 12.00 3.11 1.44
N THR A 88 13.11 2.53 1.92
CA THR A 88 14.07 3.17 2.83
C THR A 88 14.77 4.39 2.22
N SER A 89 14.88 4.48 0.89
CA SER A 89 15.50 5.63 0.22
C SER A 89 14.77 6.96 0.44
N ASP A 90 13.51 6.90 0.88
CA ASP A 90 12.60 8.04 1.09
C ASP A 90 12.30 8.91 -0.15
N ILE A 91 12.82 8.55 -1.32
CA ILE A 91 12.46 9.16 -2.60
C ILE A 91 11.00 8.81 -2.92
N PHE A 92 10.18 9.82 -3.22
CA PHE A 92 8.74 9.65 -3.44
C PHE A 92 8.43 8.57 -4.48
N GLU A 93 9.03 8.66 -5.66
CA GLU A 93 8.80 7.72 -6.75
C GLU A 93 9.39 6.33 -6.46
N ALA A 94 10.44 6.24 -5.63
CA ALA A 94 10.98 4.95 -5.18
C ALA A 94 10.01 4.23 -4.24
N ARG A 95 9.35 4.94 -3.31
CA ARG A 95 8.29 4.36 -2.45
C ARG A 95 7.09 3.89 -3.28
N LEU A 96 6.70 4.64 -4.31
CA LEU A 96 5.67 4.21 -5.26
C LEU A 96 6.11 2.94 -6.01
N ALA A 97 7.36 2.89 -6.47
CA ALA A 97 7.92 1.73 -7.14
C ALA A 97 7.98 0.48 -6.24
N ALA A 98 8.37 0.66 -4.97
CA ALA A 98 8.39 -0.39 -3.95
C ALA A 98 7.02 -1.07 -3.80
N ALA A 99 5.95 -0.29 -3.67
CA ALA A 99 4.60 -0.84 -3.60
C ALA A 99 4.19 -1.55 -4.90
N LYS A 100 4.51 -0.97 -6.06
CA LYS A 100 4.17 -1.53 -7.38
C LYS A 100 4.86 -2.87 -7.67
N LEU A 101 6.07 -3.11 -7.14
CA LEU A 101 6.78 -4.40 -7.23
C LEU A 101 5.99 -5.56 -6.62
N LEU A 102 5.11 -5.25 -5.67
CA LEU A 102 4.35 -6.21 -4.85
C LEU A 102 2.85 -6.26 -5.21
N THR A 103 2.41 -5.55 -6.25
CA THR A 103 0.98 -5.40 -6.60
C THR A 103 0.41 -6.55 -7.47
N GLN A 104 1.16 -7.65 -7.66
CA GLN A 104 0.65 -8.83 -8.39
C GLN A 104 -0.63 -9.36 -7.73
N ALA A 105 -1.58 -9.87 -8.53
CA ALA A 105 -2.82 -10.43 -8.01
C ALA A 105 -2.57 -11.70 -7.16
N ARG A 106 -1.65 -12.56 -7.61
CA ARG A 106 -1.31 -13.82 -6.94
C ARG A 106 0.18 -13.84 -6.61
N ILE A 107 0.49 -14.14 -5.37
CA ILE A 107 1.83 -14.42 -4.84
C ILE A 107 1.63 -15.60 -3.90
N ALA A 108 2.29 -16.72 -4.17
CA ALA A 108 2.25 -17.87 -3.27
C ALA A 108 3.19 -17.61 -2.09
N GLY A 109 2.76 -17.97 -0.86
CA GLY A 109 3.56 -17.71 0.34
C GLY A 109 3.82 -16.22 0.57
N ASP A 110 2.77 -15.39 0.54
CA ASP A 110 2.89 -13.93 0.56
C ASP A 110 3.05 -13.31 1.96
N ALA A 111 3.39 -14.10 2.98
CA ALA A 111 3.52 -13.64 4.36
C ALA A 111 4.56 -12.52 4.48
N GLU A 112 5.76 -12.71 3.93
CA GLU A 112 6.82 -11.68 3.97
C GLU A 112 6.42 -10.40 3.23
N VAL A 113 5.66 -10.54 2.13
CA VAL A 113 5.13 -9.40 1.38
C VAL A 113 4.13 -8.61 2.24
N TRP A 114 3.25 -9.32 2.94
CA TRP A 114 2.30 -8.71 3.86
C TRP A 114 3.02 -7.99 5.00
N ASP A 115 3.97 -8.65 5.67
CA ASP A 115 4.73 -8.08 6.78
C ASP A 115 5.50 -6.83 6.35
N LEU A 116 6.09 -6.83 5.15
CA LEU A 116 6.75 -5.66 4.59
C LEU A 116 5.76 -4.51 4.37
N ILE A 117 4.58 -4.76 3.79
CA ILE A 117 3.55 -3.72 3.58
C ILE A 117 3.05 -3.16 4.92
N VAL A 118 2.85 -4.01 5.93
CA VAL A 118 2.46 -3.57 7.28
C VAL A 118 3.55 -2.69 7.89
N SER A 119 4.83 -3.05 7.71
CA SER A 119 5.96 -2.28 8.26
C SER A 119 6.04 -0.85 7.73
N TRP A 120 5.43 -0.58 6.57
CA TRP A 120 5.37 0.76 5.96
C TRP A 120 4.28 1.66 6.53
N VAL A 121 3.29 1.11 7.23
CA VAL A 121 2.12 1.84 7.71
C VAL A 121 2.47 3.03 8.62
N PRO A 122 3.45 2.93 9.54
CA PRO A 122 3.91 4.07 10.35
C PRO A 122 4.55 5.20 9.52
N ASP A 123 5.11 4.89 8.34
CA ASP A 123 5.83 5.84 7.48
C ASP A 123 4.91 6.61 6.51
N PHE A 124 3.60 6.32 6.52
CA PHE A 124 2.66 6.97 5.62
C PHE A 124 2.48 8.44 5.96
N ASP A 125 2.82 9.34 5.05
CA ASP A 125 2.69 10.79 5.28
C ASP A 125 1.97 11.53 4.14
N SER A 126 1.56 10.79 3.12
CA SER A 126 0.78 11.30 2.00
C SER A 126 -0.22 10.25 1.51
N TRP A 127 -1.35 10.73 1.01
CA TRP A 127 -2.37 9.87 0.42
C TRP A 127 -1.80 9.03 -0.73
N ALA A 128 -0.88 9.57 -1.53
CA ALA A 128 -0.34 8.87 -2.68
C ALA A 128 0.55 7.69 -2.28
N ILE A 129 1.41 7.85 -1.27
CA ILE A 129 2.23 6.76 -0.75
C ILE A 129 1.34 5.70 -0.08
N ALA A 130 0.46 6.12 0.82
CA ALA A 130 -0.43 5.22 1.56
C ALA A 130 -1.33 4.41 0.60
N ASP A 131 -1.96 5.08 -0.37
CA ASP A 131 -2.90 4.43 -1.29
C ASP A 131 -2.15 3.44 -2.22
N HIS A 132 -0.92 3.73 -2.66
CA HIS A 132 -0.12 2.78 -3.44
C HIS A 132 0.30 1.55 -2.62
N ALA A 133 0.75 1.73 -1.38
CA ALA A 133 1.04 0.61 -0.48
C ALA A 133 -0.22 -0.24 -0.24
N CYS A 134 -1.38 0.42 -0.04
CA CYS A 134 -2.67 -0.27 0.09
C CYS A 134 -3.04 -1.05 -1.17
N MET A 135 -2.70 -0.61 -2.38
CA MET A 135 -2.98 -1.39 -3.60
C MET A 135 -2.27 -2.75 -3.61
N ALA A 136 -1.04 -2.82 -3.10
CA ALA A 136 -0.35 -4.09 -2.89
C ALA A 136 -1.02 -4.89 -1.78
N GLY A 137 -1.30 -4.25 -0.64
CA GLY A 137 -1.95 -4.86 0.53
C GLY A 137 -3.33 -5.45 0.23
N GLN A 138 -4.14 -4.78 -0.59
CA GLN A 138 -5.45 -5.25 -1.06
C GLN A 138 -5.37 -6.66 -1.66
N LYS A 139 -4.31 -6.95 -2.44
CA LYS A 139 -4.16 -8.27 -3.07
C LYS A 139 -3.83 -9.35 -2.05
N ARG A 140 -3.09 -8.99 -1.00
CA ARG A 140 -2.71 -9.89 0.10
C ARG A 140 -3.89 -10.12 1.04
N LEU A 141 -4.67 -9.08 1.33
CA LEU A 141 -5.85 -9.14 2.19
C LEU A 141 -7.00 -9.94 1.54
N VAL A 142 -7.17 -9.84 0.22
CA VAL A 142 -8.12 -10.69 -0.52
C VAL A 142 -7.67 -12.15 -0.56
N ALA A 143 -6.35 -12.40 -0.63
CA ALA A 143 -5.80 -13.76 -0.63
C ALA A 143 -5.93 -14.44 0.75
N ASP A 144 -5.84 -13.67 1.83
CA ASP A 144 -6.00 -14.12 3.20
C ASP A 144 -6.77 -13.09 4.04
N PRO A 145 -8.11 -13.22 4.11
CA PRO A 145 -8.96 -12.30 4.86
C PRO A 145 -8.74 -12.32 6.38
N SER A 146 -8.04 -13.32 6.95
CA SER A 146 -7.76 -13.37 8.39
C SER A 146 -6.90 -12.18 8.86
N ARG A 147 -6.13 -11.59 7.94
CA ARG A 147 -5.32 -10.38 8.16
C ARG A 147 -6.15 -9.13 8.49
N LEU A 148 -7.48 -9.17 8.31
CA LEU A 148 -8.35 -8.06 8.71
C LEU A 148 -8.30 -7.75 10.20
N ASP A 149 -7.97 -8.72 11.05
CA ASP A 149 -7.84 -8.50 12.50
C ASP A 149 -6.65 -7.58 12.81
N GLN A 150 -5.58 -7.67 12.03
CA GLN A 150 -4.47 -6.73 12.12
C GLN A 150 -4.85 -5.34 11.59
N VAL A 151 -5.63 -5.28 10.49
CA VAL A 151 -6.13 -4.02 9.91
C VAL A 151 -7.10 -3.31 10.85
N GLU A 152 -7.90 -4.03 11.63
CA GLU A 152 -8.81 -3.45 12.61
C GLU A 152 -8.05 -2.61 13.65
N GLY A 153 -6.85 -3.04 14.05
CA GLY A 153 -5.97 -2.27 14.93
C GLY A 153 -5.58 -0.90 14.35
N TRP A 154 -5.63 -0.71 13.03
CA TRP A 154 -5.35 0.57 12.40
C TRP A 154 -6.46 1.59 12.58
N THR A 155 -7.68 1.13 12.89
CA THR A 155 -8.87 1.98 12.94
C THR A 155 -8.84 3.00 14.07
N THR A 156 -8.11 2.70 15.15
CA THR A 156 -8.03 3.52 16.36
C THR A 156 -6.68 4.24 16.50
N SER A 157 -5.79 4.11 15.50
CA SER A 157 -4.48 4.76 15.54
C SER A 157 -4.60 6.29 15.61
N ASP A 158 -3.74 6.96 16.38
CA ASP A 158 -3.64 8.43 16.38
C ASP A 158 -3.14 8.96 15.02
N HIS A 159 -2.43 8.12 14.27
CA HIS A 159 -1.89 8.46 12.97
C HIS A 159 -2.99 8.45 11.89
N MET A 160 -3.33 9.63 11.37
CA MET A 160 -4.41 9.81 10.38
C MET A 160 -4.23 8.93 9.13
N TRP A 161 -3.00 8.76 8.64
CA TRP A 161 -2.76 7.97 7.43
C TRP A 161 -2.93 6.47 7.67
N THR A 162 -2.61 5.99 8.87
CA THR A 162 -2.92 4.61 9.30
C THR A 162 -4.43 4.38 9.35
N ARG A 163 -5.19 5.31 9.95
CA ARG A 163 -6.67 5.24 9.97
C ARG A 163 -7.25 5.25 8.55
N ARG A 164 -6.75 6.12 7.67
CA ARG A 164 -7.14 6.15 6.25
C ARG A 164 -6.87 4.82 5.57
N ALA A 165 -5.69 4.25 5.78
CA ALA A 165 -5.27 2.98 5.17
C ALA A 165 -6.23 1.84 5.51
N ALA A 166 -6.83 1.80 6.71
CA ALA A 166 -7.82 0.80 7.10
C ALA A 166 -9.02 0.71 6.14
N LEU A 167 -9.51 1.86 5.66
CA LEU A 167 -10.59 1.90 4.66
C LEU A 167 -10.08 1.67 3.24
N VAL A 168 -8.91 2.22 2.89
CA VAL A 168 -8.39 2.12 1.51
C VAL A 168 -7.97 0.67 1.19
N ILE A 169 -7.35 -0.04 2.13
CA ILE A 169 -6.92 -1.43 1.94
C ILE A 169 -8.10 -2.42 1.81
N THR A 170 -9.29 -2.02 2.26
CA THR A 170 -10.52 -2.83 2.21
C THR A 170 -11.48 -2.46 1.07
N LEU A 171 -11.08 -1.58 0.15
CA LEU A 171 -11.84 -1.29 -1.08
C LEU A 171 -12.23 -2.52 -1.93
N PRO A 172 -11.50 -3.66 -1.94
CA PRO A 172 -11.94 -4.83 -2.70
C PRO A 172 -13.34 -5.35 -2.31
N TRP A 173 -13.78 -5.16 -1.06
CA TRP A 173 -15.09 -5.63 -0.56
C TRP A 173 -16.26 -4.74 -0.96
N THR A 174 -15.99 -3.66 -1.70
CA THR A 174 -17.04 -2.79 -2.26
C THR A 174 -17.52 -3.27 -3.63
N LYS A 175 -16.92 -4.31 -4.21
CA LYS A 175 -17.02 -4.61 -5.66
C LYS A 175 -17.87 -5.83 -6.00
N GLN A 176 -18.26 -6.63 -5.02
CA GLN A 176 -19.06 -7.83 -5.21
C GLN A 176 -20.55 -7.46 -5.36
N ASN A 177 -21.18 -7.84 -6.48
CA ASN A 177 -22.64 -7.72 -6.66
C ASN A 177 -23.41 -8.77 -5.84
N HIS A 178 -22.82 -9.95 -5.67
CA HIS A 178 -23.41 -11.08 -4.93
C HIS A 178 -22.34 -11.63 -3.97
N PRO A 179 -22.00 -10.87 -2.92
CA PRO A 179 -21.00 -11.31 -1.96
C PRO A 179 -21.44 -12.61 -1.29
N LYS A 180 -20.49 -13.49 -1.03
CA LYS A 180 -20.68 -14.64 -0.13
C LYS A 180 -20.92 -14.15 1.30
N ALA A 181 -21.31 -15.07 2.19
CA ALA A 181 -21.62 -14.74 3.58
C ALA A 181 -20.41 -14.13 4.32
N ASP A 182 -19.22 -14.68 4.12
CA ASP A 182 -17.95 -14.18 4.66
C ASP A 182 -17.60 -12.79 4.09
N GLU A 183 -17.72 -12.60 2.77
CA GLU A 183 -17.49 -11.30 2.13
C GLU A 183 -18.48 -10.22 2.62
N SER A 184 -19.73 -10.62 2.86
CA SER A 184 -20.77 -9.75 3.40
C SER A 184 -20.46 -9.36 4.85
N ALA A 185 -20.01 -10.31 5.67
CA ALA A 185 -19.60 -10.03 7.05
C ALA A 185 -18.42 -9.04 7.09
N ILE A 186 -17.43 -9.19 6.20
CA ILE A 186 -16.32 -8.25 6.07
C ILE A 186 -16.81 -6.86 5.66
N ARG A 187 -17.73 -6.79 4.69
CA ARG A 187 -18.33 -5.52 4.25
C ARG A 187 -19.00 -4.79 5.41
N GLU A 188 -19.79 -5.50 6.22
CA GLU A 188 -20.47 -4.93 7.38
C GLU A 188 -19.48 -4.48 8.47
N ARG A 189 -18.42 -5.26 8.72
CA ARG A 189 -17.33 -4.85 9.62
C ARG A 189 -16.71 -3.52 9.20
N VAL A 190 -16.38 -3.39 7.90
CA VAL A 190 -15.77 -2.16 7.36
C VAL A 190 -16.75 -0.97 7.36
N LEU A 191 -18.05 -1.21 7.12
CA LEU A 191 -19.08 -0.18 7.30
C LEU A 191 -19.14 0.31 8.76
N GLY A 192 -18.97 -0.59 9.73
CA GLY A 192 -18.81 -0.23 11.15
C GLY A 192 -17.62 0.70 11.39
N TRP A 193 -16.45 0.40 10.82
CA TRP A 193 -15.28 1.28 10.89
C TRP A 193 -15.55 2.65 10.22
N ALA A 194 -16.20 2.65 9.06
CA ALA A 194 -16.56 3.88 8.36
C ALA A 194 -17.53 4.75 9.20
N ALA A 195 -18.48 4.14 9.91
CA ALA A 195 -19.39 4.84 10.82
C ALA A 195 -18.62 5.50 11.99
N GLN A 196 -17.64 4.81 12.58
CA GLN A 196 -16.77 5.37 13.62
C GLN A 196 -16.00 6.61 13.14
N TYR A 197 -15.70 6.71 11.84
CA TYR A 197 -14.99 7.85 11.25
C TYR A 197 -15.88 9.02 10.87
N VAL A 198 -17.20 8.87 10.86
CA VAL A 198 -18.14 9.93 10.47
C VAL A 198 -17.93 11.22 11.30
N PRO A 199 -17.70 11.17 12.63
CA PRO A 199 -17.41 12.36 13.42
C PRO A 199 -16.02 12.98 13.16
N ASP A 200 -15.06 12.22 12.61
CA ASP A 200 -13.69 12.72 12.35
C ASP A 200 -13.73 13.79 11.26
N ARG A 201 -13.35 15.02 11.64
CA ARG A 201 -13.39 16.19 10.74
C ARG A 201 -12.14 16.30 9.88
N ALA A 202 -11.17 15.39 9.97
CA ALA A 202 -10.02 15.35 9.08
C ALA A 202 -10.46 15.13 7.62
N TRP A 203 -9.99 15.99 6.71
CA TRP A 203 -10.43 15.98 5.31
C TRP A 203 -10.12 14.65 4.61
N PHE A 204 -8.93 14.07 4.84
CA PHE A 204 -8.51 12.82 4.23
C PHE A 204 -9.27 11.59 4.76
N ILE A 205 -9.75 11.62 6.01
CA ILE A 205 -10.60 10.57 6.59
C ILE A 205 -12.00 10.62 5.97
N GLN A 206 -12.60 11.80 5.91
CA GLN A 206 -13.91 12.00 5.27
C GLN A 206 -13.87 11.64 3.78
N LYS A 207 -12.76 11.89 3.08
CA LYS A 207 -12.54 11.41 1.71
C LYS A 207 -12.46 9.89 1.60
N ALA A 208 -11.85 9.21 2.57
CA ALA A 208 -11.76 7.75 2.59
C ALA A 208 -13.15 7.11 2.79
N VAL A 209 -13.92 7.60 3.78
CA VAL A 209 -15.31 7.17 4.02
C VAL A 209 -16.15 7.38 2.76
N ALA A 210 -16.12 8.59 2.19
CA ALA A 210 -16.88 8.89 0.99
C ALA A 210 -16.49 8.03 -0.22
N TRP A 211 -15.20 7.78 -0.41
CA TRP A 211 -14.73 6.92 -1.49
C TRP A 211 -15.22 5.49 -1.32
N TRP A 212 -15.07 4.92 -0.13
CA TRP A 212 -15.49 3.55 0.14
C TRP A 212 -16.99 3.37 -0.12
N LEU A 213 -17.83 4.28 0.41
CA LEU A 213 -19.28 4.28 0.18
C LEU A 213 -19.65 4.49 -1.31
N ARG A 214 -19.00 5.42 -1.99
CA ARG A 214 -19.23 5.70 -3.42
C ARG A 214 -18.90 4.50 -4.30
N ASP A 215 -17.84 3.76 -3.98
CA ASP A 215 -17.49 2.57 -4.74
C ASP A 215 -18.44 1.42 -4.42
N LEU A 216 -18.88 1.27 -3.16
CA LEU A 216 -19.91 0.30 -2.79
C LEU A 216 -21.25 0.59 -3.49
N SER A 217 -21.63 1.87 -3.63
CA SER A 217 -22.94 2.26 -4.17
C SER A 217 -23.19 1.82 -5.61
N LYS A 218 -22.13 1.44 -6.34
CA LYS A 218 -22.20 0.89 -7.71
C LYS A 218 -22.67 -0.57 -7.73
N HIS A 219 -22.53 -1.27 -6.60
CA HIS A 219 -22.75 -2.71 -6.46
C HIS A 219 -23.84 -3.02 -5.42
N ASP A 220 -24.02 -2.14 -4.44
CA ASP A 220 -24.98 -2.28 -3.33
C ASP A 220 -25.52 -0.89 -2.94
N ALA A 221 -26.35 -0.34 -3.83
CA ALA A 221 -26.90 1.00 -3.67
C ALA A 221 -27.77 1.13 -2.41
N ASP A 222 -28.57 0.11 -2.10
CA ASP A 222 -29.49 0.12 -0.96
C ASP A 222 -28.73 0.13 0.37
N ARG A 223 -27.63 -0.62 0.48
CA ARG A 223 -26.80 -0.58 1.70
C ARG A 223 -26.19 0.79 1.94
N VAL A 224 -25.75 1.48 0.88
CA VAL A 224 -25.21 2.85 1.00
C VAL A 224 -26.32 3.85 1.32
N ARG A 225 -27.54 3.71 0.76
CA ARG A 225 -28.69 4.54 1.18
C ARG A 225 -28.99 4.37 2.67
N ALA A 226 -28.98 3.13 3.17
CA ALA A 226 -29.18 2.86 4.59
C ALA A 226 -28.09 3.52 5.46
N PHE A 227 -26.81 3.39 5.08
CA PHE A 227 -25.71 4.06 5.79
C PHE A 227 -25.87 5.59 5.81
N LEU A 228 -26.24 6.19 4.68
CA LEU A 228 -26.42 7.64 4.59
C LEU A 228 -27.66 8.12 5.34
N ALA A 229 -28.73 7.33 5.39
CA ALA A 229 -29.90 7.64 6.20
C ALA A 229 -29.56 7.67 7.70
N GLU A 230 -28.72 6.74 8.15
CA GLU A 230 -28.32 6.61 9.56
C GLU A 230 -27.24 7.62 9.97
N HIS A 231 -26.17 7.76 9.17
CA HIS A 231 -24.98 8.51 9.56
C HIS A 231 -24.72 9.77 8.70
N GLY A 232 -25.39 9.90 7.55
CA GLY A 232 -25.08 10.93 6.55
C GLY A 232 -25.21 12.36 7.07
N ALA A 233 -26.11 12.61 8.03
CA ALA A 233 -26.28 13.94 8.64
C ALA A 233 -25.04 14.43 9.41
N ALA A 234 -24.23 13.51 9.96
CA ALA A 234 -23.02 13.84 10.71
C ALA A 234 -21.76 13.93 9.81
N MET A 235 -21.83 13.44 8.57
CA MET A 235 -20.73 13.54 7.60
C MET A 235 -20.47 14.98 7.19
N LYS A 236 -19.27 15.25 6.66
CA LYS A 236 -19.06 16.53 5.95
C LYS A 236 -19.96 16.58 4.69
N PRO A 237 -20.56 17.74 4.36
CA PRO A 237 -21.46 17.85 3.21
C PRO A 237 -20.85 17.37 1.89
N PHE A 238 -19.57 17.67 1.64
CA PHE A 238 -18.88 17.19 0.43
C PHE A 238 -18.72 15.66 0.42
N ALA A 239 -18.54 15.04 1.59
CA ALA A 239 -18.31 13.62 1.73
C ALA A 239 -19.62 12.86 1.53
N ALA A 240 -20.73 13.33 2.12
CA ALA A 240 -22.06 12.79 1.87
C ALA A 240 -22.46 12.90 0.39
N LYS A 241 -22.21 14.06 -0.24
CA LYS A 241 -22.46 14.25 -1.68
C LYS A 241 -21.63 13.31 -2.55
N GLU A 242 -20.34 13.11 -2.21
CA GLU A 242 -19.48 12.19 -2.95
C GLU A 242 -19.88 10.73 -2.76
N ALA A 243 -20.26 10.33 -1.55
CA ALA A 243 -20.79 8.99 -1.25
C ALA A 243 -22.06 8.68 -2.04
N ALA A 244 -22.95 9.67 -2.19
CA ALA A 244 -24.22 9.53 -2.91
C ALA A 244 -24.10 9.68 -4.44
N LYS A 245 -22.89 9.87 -5.00
CA LYS A 245 -22.68 10.24 -6.41
C LYS A 245 -23.40 9.36 -7.44
N TYR A 246 -23.54 8.06 -7.15
CA TYR A 246 -24.18 7.09 -8.06
C TYR A 246 -25.55 6.61 -7.57
N LEU A 247 -26.05 7.16 -6.46
CA LEU A 247 -27.40 6.89 -5.96
C LEU A 247 -28.35 7.83 -6.70
N LYS A 248 -29.12 7.29 -7.64
CA LYS A 248 -30.18 8.04 -8.33
C LYS A 248 -31.36 8.34 -7.42
#